data_AF-A0A8K0UJB4-F1
#
_entry.id   AF-A0A8K0UJB4-F1
#
_cell.length_a   1.000
_cell.length_b   1.000
_cell.length_c   1.000
_cell.angle_alpha   90.00
_cell.angle_beta   90.00
_cell.angle_gamma   90.00
#
_symmetry.space_group_name_H-M   'P 1'
#
loop_
_entity.id
_entity.type
_entity.pdbx_description
1 polymer ?
#
loop_
_entity_poly.entity_id
_entity_poly.type
_entity_poly.pdbx_seq_one_letter_code
_entity_poly.pdbx_strand_id
1 'polypeptide(L)'
;MISSLYSEFNYRRGLGGECVLVNGTLPLPPDDTCRGEEDYWYDRTPYRKIPYSSCIGDYRPDHGEAHLCPGIKGHGFFFWLFVLVIPFAFTALVGYWYYRKSGLARGTIRLPGGDNRFRGESGVLDTLASVPWFLLGLAGIAWEWVASHYDEMAMGFRSRRGYRNVPVDEDA
;
A
#
# COMPACT_ATOMS: atom_id res chain seq x y z
N MET A 1 12.31 19.71 -32.89
CA MET A 1 13.67 19.18 -33.13
C MET A 1 13.58 17.66 -33.02
N ILE A 2 13.40 16.94 -34.13
CA ILE A 2 13.26 15.46 -34.23
C ILE A 2 14.44 14.92 -35.08
N SER A 3 15.61 15.56 -35.02
CA SER A 3 16.70 15.25 -35.96
C SER A 3 17.46 13.96 -35.61
N SER A 4 17.23 13.39 -34.43
CA SER A 4 17.92 12.22 -33.90
C SER A 4 17.12 10.91 -33.94
N LEU A 5 15.92 10.96 -34.52
CA LEU A 5 15.01 9.82 -34.66
C LEU A 5 14.65 9.58 -36.13
N TYR A 6 14.45 8.31 -36.45
CA TYR A 6 14.09 7.86 -37.79
C TYR A 6 12.87 6.95 -37.76
N SER A 7 12.23 6.78 -38.92
CA SER A 7 11.05 5.95 -39.04
C SER A 7 11.33 4.50 -38.69
N GLU A 8 10.41 3.86 -37.98
CA GLU A 8 10.44 2.44 -37.71
C GLU A 8 10.33 1.58 -38.98
N PHE A 9 10.60 0.28 -38.85
CA PHE A 9 10.41 -0.65 -39.95
C PHE A 9 8.97 -0.59 -40.47
N ASN A 10 8.79 -0.53 -41.80
CA ASN A 10 7.52 -0.29 -42.50
C ASN A 10 6.89 1.11 -42.31
N TYR A 11 7.58 2.05 -41.67
CA TYR A 11 7.16 3.45 -41.62
C TYR A 11 8.00 4.32 -42.57
N ARG A 12 7.38 5.37 -43.10
CA ARG A 12 8.01 6.40 -43.95
C ARG A 12 7.73 7.79 -43.39
N ARG A 13 8.64 8.73 -43.63
CA ARG A 13 8.36 10.14 -43.32
C ARG A 13 7.28 10.70 -44.25
N GLY A 14 6.23 11.23 -43.65
CA GLY A 14 5.18 12.00 -44.30
C GLY A 14 5.63 13.44 -44.61
N LEU A 15 4.73 14.21 -45.21
CA LEU A 15 4.99 15.61 -45.59
C LEU A 15 5.13 16.54 -44.38
N GLY A 16 4.48 16.22 -43.24
CA GLY A 16 4.61 16.98 -42.00
C GLY A 16 5.81 16.55 -41.12
N GLY A 17 6.61 15.58 -41.59
CA GLY A 17 7.76 15.05 -40.85
C GLY A 17 7.41 13.93 -39.85
N GLU A 18 6.14 13.59 -39.68
CA GLU A 18 5.68 12.42 -38.94
C GLU A 18 6.00 11.10 -39.66
N CYS A 19 6.12 10.01 -38.89
CA CYS A 19 6.32 8.68 -39.45
C CYS A 19 4.97 7.98 -39.62
N VAL A 20 4.59 7.69 -40.88
CA VAL A 20 3.33 7.03 -41.25
C VAL A 20 3.60 5.62 -41.80
N LEU A 21 2.69 4.69 -41.52
CA LEU A 21 2.79 3.32 -42.03
C LEU A 21 2.71 3.31 -43.55
N VAL A 22 3.54 2.52 -44.21
CA VAL A 22 3.51 2.37 -45.66
C VAL A 22 2.24 1.61 -46.07
N ASN A 23 1.53 2.13 -47.08
CA ASN A 23 0.31 1.50 -47.59
C ASN A 23 0.55 0.03 -47.97
N GLY A 24 -0.29 -0.87 -47.47
CA GLY A 24 -0.19 -2.31 -47.74
C GLY A 24 0.82 -3.07 -46.87
N THR A 25 1.43 -2.42 -45.87
CA THR A 25 2.32 -3.06 -44.90
C THR A 25 1.67 -3.15 -43.52
N LEU A 26 2.20 -4.03 -42.68
CA LEU A 26 1.80 -4.17 -41.28
C LEU A 26 2.90 -3.61 -40.37
N PRO A 27 2.53 -3.02 -39.22
CA PRO A 27 3.52 -2.66 -38.21
C PRO A 27 4.22 -3.92 -37.70
N LEU A 28 5.44 -3.74 -37.18
CA LEU A 28 6.13 -4.84 -36.50
C LEU A 28 5.27 -5.31 -35.32
N PRO A 29 5.13 -6.63 -35.10
CA PRO A 29 4.40 -7.13 -33.94
C PRO A 29 5.02 -6.58 -32.64
N PRO A 30 4.19 -6.36 -31.61
CA PRO A 30 4.68 -5.99 -30.30
C PRO A 30 5.69 -7.04 -29.82
N ASP A 31 6.69 -6.55 -29.10
CA ASP A 31 7.74 -7.38 -28.55
C ASP A 31 7.66 -7.30 -27.04
N ASP A 32 7.09 -8.34 -26.45
CA ASP A 32 6.85 -8.44 -25.02
C ASP A 32 8.12 -8.94 -24.29
N THR A 33 9.26 -9.00 -24.99
CA THR A 33 10.51 -9.49 -24.43
C THR A 33 11.32 -8.35 -23.83
N CYS A 34 11.71 -8.54 -22.57
CA CYS A 34 12.62 -7.64 -21.89
C CYS A 34 14.05 -7.87 -22.36
N ARG A 35 14.73 -6.78 -22.71
CA ARG A 35 16.12 -6.83 -23.16
C ARG A 35 17.05 -6.82 -21.95
N GLY A 36 17.64 -7.97 -21.66
CA GLY A 36 18.69 -8.11 -20.64
C GLY A 36 18.19 -7.76 -19.22
N GLU A 37 18.81 -6.76 -18.60
CA GLU A 37 18.56 -6.34 -17.20
C GLU A 37 17.60 -5.16 -17.07
N GLU A 38 16.95 -4.75 -18.16
CA GLU A 38 15.99 -3.65 -18.19
C GLU A 38 14.77 -3.94 -17.27
N ASP A 39 14.35 -2.94 -16.48
CA ASP A 39 13.23 -3.07 -15.55
C ASP A 39 11.87 -2.92 -16.24
N TYR A 40 11.86 -2.26 -17.41
CA TYR A 40 10.67 -1.97 -18.20
C TYR A 40 10.91 -2.35 -19.66
N TRP A 41 9.88 -2.88 -20.30
CA TRP A 41 9.78 -2.93 -21.75
C TRP A 41 8.78 -1.86 -22.22
N TYR A 42 8.92 -1.43 -23.47
CA TYR A 42 8.13 -0.32 -24.01
C TYR A 42 7.37 -0.77 -25.25
N ASP A 43 6.14 -0.28 -25.40
CA ASP A 43 5.39 -0.48 -26.62
C ASP A 43 6.09 0.14 -27.83
N ARG A 44 5.94 -0.52 -28.97
CA ARG A 44 6.54 -0.06 -30.23
C ARG A 44 5.86 1.21 -30.71
N THR A 45 6.66 2.21 -31.02
CA THR A 45 6.24 3.48 -31.62
C THR A 45 6.63 3.52 -33.10
N PRO A 46 6.18 4.50 -33.90
CA PRO A 46 6.62 4.63 -35.29
C PRO A 46 8.04 5.21 -35.46
N TYR A 47 8.78 5.41 -34.35
CA TYR A 47 10.10 6.04 -34.34
C TYR A 47 11.15 5.12 -33.69
N ARG A 48 12.38 5.12 -34.23
CA ARG A 48 13.57 4.50 -33.63
C ARG A 48 14.69 5.50 -33.41
N LYS A 49 15.54 5.20 -32.43
CA LYS A 49 16.76 5.96 -32.14
C LYS A 49 17.91 5.60 -33.07
N ILE A 50 18.51 6.60 -33.71
CA ILE A 50 19.64 6.41 -34.63
C ILE A 50 20.83 5.80 -33.84
N PRO A 51 21.47 4.73 -34.35
CA PRO A 51 22.66 4.17 -33.72
C PRO A 51 23.75 5.24 -33.55
N TYR A 52 24.47 5.23 -32.42
CA TYR A 52 25.51 6.20 -32.09
C TYR A 52 25.05 7.66 -31.92
N SER A 53 23.74 7.91 -31.78
CA SER A 53 23.26 9.25 -31.40
C SER A 53 23.49 9.52 -29.91
N SER A 54 24.23 10.60 -29.62
CA SER A 54 24.57 11.06 -28.27
C SER A 54 23.63 12.14 -27.73
N CYS A 55 22.39 12.18 -28.23
CA CYS A 55 21.46 13.24 -27.88
C CYS A 55 21.12 13.21 -26.39
N ILE A 56 21.37 14.34 -25.72
CA ILE A 56 21.03 14.58 -24.33
C ILE A 56 19.67 15.28 -24.34
N GLY A 57 18.62 14.53 -23.99
CA GLY A 57 17.25 15.04 -23.97
C GLY A 57 16.31 14.02 -23.34
N ASP A 58 15.34 14.53 -22.58
CA ASP A 58 14.35 13.74 -21.85
C ASP A 58 13.20 13.26 -22.76
N TYR A 59 12.99 13.95 -23.89
CA TYR A 59 11.92 13.62 -24.82
C TYR A 59 12.32 12.45 -25.74
N ARG A 60 11.74 11.27 -25.47
CA ARG A 60 11.94 10.02 -26.20
C ARG A 60 10.63 9.48 -26.78
N PRO A 61 10.16 10.01 -27.92
CA PRO A 61 8.97 9.51 -28.60
C PRO A 61 9.19 8.14 -29.27
N ASP A 62 10.41 7.58 -29.18
CA ASP A 62 10.70 6.19 -29.52
C ASP A 62 10.15 5.20 -28.47
N HIS A 63 9.93 5.62 -27.24
CA HIS A 63 9.34 4.80 -26.18
C HIS A 63 7.81 4.98 -26.13
N GLY A 64 7.07 3.86 -26.20
CA GLY A 64 5.61 3.84 -26.01
C GLY A 64 5.23 3.74 -24.53
N GLU A 65 4.08 3.13 -24.25
CA GLU A 65 3.68 2.81 -22.87
C GLU A 65 4.70 1.88 -22.23
N ALA A 66 5.02 2.14 -20.96
CA ALA A 66 6.02 1.39 -20.21
C ALA A 66 5.35 0.26 -19.43
N HIS A 67 5.85 -0.95 -19.63
CA HIS A 67 5.35 -2.16 -19.00
C HIS A 67 6.45 -2.78 -18.13
N LEU A 68 6.10 -3.29 -16.96
CA LEU A 68 7.09 -3.95 -16.10
C LEU A 68 7.53 -5.28 -16.70
N CYS A 69 8.84 -5.51 -16.64
CA CYS A 69 9.43 -6.75 -17.07
C CYS A 69 9.02 -7.95 -16.19
N PRO A 70 8.57 -9.07 -16.79
CA PRO A 70 8.26 -10.27 -16.02
C PRO A 70 9.56 -10.85 -15.43
N GLY A 71 9.60 -11.01 -14.11
CA GLY A 71 10.74 -11.59 -13.42
C GLY A 71 10.85 -11.20 -11.95
N ILE A 72 11.96 -11.57 -11.34
CA ILE A 72 12.23 -11.35 -9.91
C ILE A 72 12.25 -9.86 -9.53
N LYS A 73 12.67 -9.00 -10.46
CA LYS A 73 12.65 -7.54 -10.32
C LYS A 73 11.25 -6.93 -10.47
N GLY A 74 10.33 -7.62 -11.16
CA GLY A 74 8.93 -7.19 -11.34
C GLY A 74 8.06 -7.41 -10.10
N HIS A 75 8.60 -7.99 -9.03
CA HIS A 75 7.86 -8.24 -7.81
C HIS A 75 7.98 -7.09 -6.80
N GLY A 76 6.83 -6.58 -6.36
CA GLY A 76 6.76 -5.50 -5.37
C GLY A 76 7.11 -5.95 -3.95
N PHE A 77 7.15 -4.97 -3.04
CA PHE A 77 7.49 -5.17 -1.63
C PHE A 77 6.68 -6.29 -0.95
N PHE A 78 5.36 -6.35 -1.16
CA PHE A 78 4.50 -7.34 -0.51
C PHE A 78 4.82 -8.77 -0.94
N PHE A 79 5.21 -9.00 -2.20
CA PHE A 79 5.62 -10.33 -2.67
C PHE A 79 6.81 -10.83 -1.84
N TRP A 80 7.85 -10.01 -1.73
CA TRP A 80 9.06 -10.35 -0.98
C TRP A 80 8.78 -10.50 0.53
N LEU A 81 7.90 -9.67 1.08
CA LEU A 81 7.46 -9.80 2.46
C LEU A 81 6.81 -11.18 2.69
N PHE A 82 5.90 -11.63 1.83
CA PHE A 82 5.28 -12.94 1.98
C PHE A 82 6.27 -14.10 1.75
N VAL A 83 7.14 -13.98 0.74
CA VAL A 83 8.19 -14.97 0.46
C VAL A 83 9.09 -15.19 1.68
N LEU A 84 9.41 -14.12 2.42
CA LEU A 84 10.23 -14.21 3.62
C LEU A 84 9.42 -14.62 4.86
N VAL A 85 8.27 -13.98 5.11
CA VAL A 85 7.52 -14.15 6.38
C VAL A 85 6.81 -15.50 6.47
N ILE A 86 6.23 -16.00 5.38
CA ILE A 86 5.44 -17.24 5.38
C ILE A 86 6.23 -18.45 5.88
N PRO A 87 7.44 -18.77 5.38
CA PRO A 87 8.18 -19.93 5.88
C PRO A 87 8.52 -19.80 7.38
N PHE A 88 8.92 -18.62 7.84
CA PHE A 88 9.18 -18.40 9.27
C PHE A 88 7.91 -18.53 10.11
N ALA A 89 6.77 -18.02 9.64
CA ALA A 89 5.49 -18.17 10.32
C ALA A 89 5.09 -19.65 10.47
N PHE A 90 5.28 -20.46 9.42
CA PHE A 90 5.01 -21.91 9.50
C PHE A 90 5.93 -22.61 10.49
N THR A 91 7.25 -22.32 10.46
CA THR A 91 8.19 -22.93 11.42
C THR A 91 7.87 -22.55 12.87
N ALA A 92 7.53 -21.28 13.13
CA ALA A 92 7.13 -20.81 14.44
C ALA A 92 5.83 -21.48 14.92
N LEU A 93 4.85 -21.64 14.02
CA LEU A 93 3.58 -22.30 14.34
C LEU A 93 3.77 -23.78 14.69
N VAL A 94 4.58 -24.51 13.91
CA VAL A 94 4.89 -25.92 14.18
C VAL A 94 5.69 -26.06 15.48
N GLY A 95 6.70 -25.19 15.68
CA GLY A 95 7.49 -25.14 16.91
C GLY A 95 6.62 -24.87 18.14
N TYR A 96 5.69 -23.92 18.05
CA TYR A 96 4.73 -23.62 19.10
C TYR A 96 3.81 -24.80 19.40
N TRP A 97 3.26 -25.45 18.37
CA TRP A 97 2.43 -26.64 18.54
C TRP A 97 3.18 -27.76 19.26
N TYR A 98 4.43 -28.03 18.84
CA TYR A 98 5.28 -29.02 19.48
C TYR A 98 5.60 -28.65 20.93
N TYR A 99 5.94 -27.39 21.20
CA TYR A 99 6.19 -26.87 22.56
C TYR A 99 5.00 -27.08 23.51
N ARG A 100 3.78 -26.83 23.02
CA ARG A 100 2.55 -27.02 23.81
C ARG A 100 2.24 -28.50 24.05
N LYS A 101 2.53 -29.37 23.07
CA LYS A 101 2.23 -30.81 23.15
C LYS A 101 3.27 -31.63 23.92
N SER A 102 4.54 -31.26 23.84
CA SER A 102 5.68 -31.99 24.44
C SER A 102 5.74 -31.93 25.97
N GLY A 103 4.85 -31.16 26.63
CA GLY A 103 4.83 -31.05 28.09
C GLY A 103 5.93 -30.14 28.67
N LEU A 104 6.87 -29.65 27.84
CA LEU A 104 7.89 -28.67 28.19
C LEU A 104 7.30 -27.35 28.72
N ALA A 105 6.08 -26.99 28.31
CA ALA A 105 5.35 -25.83 28.82
C ALA A 105 4.84 -26.00 30.28
N ARG A 106 4.87 -27.21 30.84
CA ARG A 106 4.54 -27.49 32.24
C ARG A 106 5.86 -27.74 32.97
N GLY A 107 6.36 -26.76 33.71
CA GLY A 107 7.67 -26.81 34.36
C GLY A 107 7.98 -28.10 35.14
N THR A 108 9.27 -28.37 35.34
CA THR A 108 9.81 -29.66 35.82
C THR A 108 9.61 -29.94 37.32
N ILE A 109 9.05 -29.01 38.10
CA ILE A 109 8.86 -29.19 39.55
C ILE A 109 7.38 -29.43 39.82
N ARG A 110 7.02 -30.67 40.15
CA ARG A 110 5.68 -31.02 40.66
C ARG A 110 5.77 -31.21 42.17
N LEU A 111 5.30 -30.24 42.95
CA LEU A 111 5.00 -30.47 44.36
C LEU A 111 3.65 -31.21 44.46
N PRO A 112 3.55 -32.29 45.27
CA PRO A 112 2.27 -32.93 45.53
C PRO A 112 1.36 -31.98 46.33
N GLY A 113 0.20 -31.62 45.77
CA GLY A 113 -0.86 -30.86 46.46
C GLY A 113 -1.22 -29.46 45.93
N GLY A 114 -0.67 -29.02 44.80
CA GLY A 114 -0.92 -27.67 44.26
C GLY A 114 -2.04 -27.58 43.23
N ASP A 115 -3.30 -27.84 43.61
CA ASP A 115 -4.46 -27.67 42.72
C ASP A 115 -5.03 -26.24 42.81
N ASN A 116 -4.17 -25.24 42.60
CA ASN A 116 -4.58 -23.84 42.47
C ASN A 116 -4.26 -23.37 41.06
N ARG A 117 -5.21 -23.57 40.14
CA ARG A 117 -5.18 -22.99 38.79
C ARG A 117 -5.41 -21.48 38.85
N PHE A 118 -4.51 -20.73 39.46
CA PHE A 118 -4.35 -19.32 39.14
C PHE A 118 -3.53 -19.22 37.87
N ARG A 119 -4.23 -19.21 36.74
CA ARG A 119 -3.66 -18.83 35.45
C ARG A 119 -3.49 -17.32 35.44
N GLY A 120 -2.51 -16.83 36.20
CA GLY A 120 -2.00 -15.47 36.09
C GLY A 120 -1.13 -15.39 34.85
N GLU A 121 -1.75 -15.41 33.67
CA GLU A 121 -1.07 -15.18 32.40
C GLU A 121 -1.07 -13.67 32.11
N SER A 122 -0.55 -12.84 33.04
CA SER A 122 -0.30 -11.42 32.81
C SER A 122 0.93 -11.28 31.89
N GLY A 123 0.76 -11.67 30.63
CA GLY A 123 1.79 -11.65 29.60
C GLY A 123 1.63 -10.43 28.70
N VAL A 124 2.70 -10.08 27.98
CA VAL A 124 2.76 -9.02 26.97
C VAL A 124 1.60 -9.10 25.94
N LEU A 125 1.01 -10.29 25.79
CA LEU A 125 -0.19 -10.54 24.98
C LEU A 125 -1.46 -9.88 25.54
N ASP A 126 -1.65 -9.79 26.86
CA ASP A 126 -2.77 -9.04 27.47
C ASP A 126 -2.57 -7.53 27.27
N THR A 127 -1.32 -7.08 27.31
CA THR A 127 -0.97 -5.68 27.01
C THR A 127 -1.25 -5.36 25.54
N LEU A 128 -0.87 -6.24 24.60
CA LEU A 128 -1.19 -6.08 23.18
C LEU A 128 -2.69 -6.22 22.89
N ALA A 129 -3.41 -7.09 23.58
CA ALA A 129 -4.85 -7.26 23.43
C ALA A 129 -5.66 -6.03 23.90
N SER A 130 -5.11 -5.23 24.81
CA SER A 130 -5.71 -3.97 25.25
C SER A 130 -5.47 -2.78 24.31
N VAL A 131 -4.50 -2.85 23.39
CA VAL A 131 -4.14 -1.74 22.50
C VAL A 131 -5.32 -1.30 21.60
N PRO A 132 -6.07 -2.20 20.94
CA PRO A 132 -7.17 -1.77 20.08
C PRO A 132 -8.29 -1.02 20.84
N TRP A 133 -8.64 -1.50 22.03
CA TRP A 133 -9.67 -0.87 22.87
C TRP A 133 -9.20 0.47 23.43
N PHE A 134 -7.92 0.58 23.78
CA PHE A 134 -7.30 1.83 24.21
C PHE A 134 -7.33 2.88 23.10
N LEU A 135 -7.01 2.51 21.86
CA LEU A 135 -7.07 3.41 20.70
C LEU A 135 -8.51 3.87 20.39
N LEU A 136 -9.50 2.99 20.52
CA LEU A 136 -10.91 3.37 20.40
C LEU A 136 -11.33 4.38 21.47
N GLY A 137 -10.86 4.22 22.71
CA GLY A 137 -11.08 5.19 23.79
C GLY A 137 -10.48 6.57 23.48
N LEU A 138 -9.23 6.61 22.99
CA LEU A 138 -8.58 7.85 22.58
C LEU A 138 -9.27 8.53 21.40
N ALA A 139 -9.73 7.73 20.43
CA ALA A 139 -10.50 8.25 19.29
C ALA A 139 -11.84 8.85 19.74
N GLY A 140 -12.52 8.24 20.72
CA GLY A 140 -13.73 8.80 21.33
C GLY A 140 -13.49 10.15 22.01
N ILE A 141 -12.43 10.26 22.82
CA ILE A 141 -12.06 11.51 23.49
C ILE A 141 -11.71 12.60 22.47
N ALA A 142 -10.95 12.25 21.43
CA ALA A 142 -10.62 13.18 20.35
C ALA A 142 -11.88 13.63 19.59
N TRP A 143 -12.82 12.73 19.33
CA TRP A 143 -14.08 13.05 18.68
C TRP A 143 -14.96 13.98 19.51
N GLU A 144 -15.04 13.77 20.83
CA GLU A 144 -15.76 14.67 21.73
C GLU A 144 -15.13 16.06 21.79
N TRP A 145 -13.79 16.14 21.83
CA TRP A 145 -13.07 17.43 21.76
C TRP A 145 -13.37 18.15 20.44
N VAL A 146 -13.30 17.46 19.30
CA VAL A 146 -13.63 18.01 17.99
C VAL A 146 -15.09 18.47 17.92
N ALA A 147 -16.03 17.63 18.36
CA ALA A 147 -17.45 17.94 18.36
C ALA A 147 -17.77 19.17 19.22
N SER A 148 -17.16 19.28 20.41
CA SER A 148 -17.31 20.45 21.29
C SER A 148 -16.77 21.74 20.65
N HIS A 149 -15.65 21.65 19.93
CA HIS A 149 -15.07 22.81 19.24
C HIS A 149 -15.95 23.30 18.08
N TYR A 150 -16.58 22.36 17.36
CA TYR A 150 -17.55 22.69 16.32
C TYR A 150 -18.89 23.18 16.88
N ASP A 151 -19.37 22.63 17.98
CA ASP A 151 -20.60 23.09 18.64
C ASP A 151 -20.45 24.50 19.23
N GLU A 152 -19.30 24.86 19.81
CA GLU A 152 -19.01 26.25 20.20
C GLU A 152 -19.02 27.20 18.99
N MET A 153 -18.47 26.76 17.86
CA MET A 153 -18.46 27.53 16.61
C MET A 153 -19.87 27.66 15.99
N ALA A 154 -20.70 26.61 16.10
CA ALA A 154 -22.08 26.58 15.62
C ALA A 154 -23.05 27.33 16.56
N MET A 155 -22.80 27.33 17.87
CA MET A 155 -23.54 28.11 18.88
C MET A 155 -23.27 29.62 18.76
N GLY A 156 -22.13 30.03 18.20
CA GLY A 156 -21.88 31.42 17.81
C GLY A 156 -22.86 31.97 16.75
N PHE A 157 -23.55 31.09 16.02
CA PHE A 157 -24.56 31.45 15.02
C PHE A 157 -26.02 31.24 15.45
N ARG A 158 -26.27 30.67 16.64
CA ARG A 158 -27.63 30.57 17.19
C ARG A 158 -27.93 31.80 18.05
N SER A 159 -28.75 32.69 17.49
CA SER A 159 -29.27 33.86 18.16
C SER A 159 -29.82 33.52 19.55
N ARG A 160 -29.42 34.33 20.54
CA ARG A 160 -30.02 34.45 21.86
C ARG A 160 -31.55 34.33 21.76
N ARG A 161 -32.12 33.19 22.13
CA ARG A 161 -33.51 33.10 22.54
C ARG A 161 -33.52 33.07 24.06
N GLY A 162 -34.06 34.15 24.63
CA GLY A 162 -34.01 34.46 26.05
C GLY A 162 -34.68 33.40 26.91
N TYR A 163 -34.14 33.26 28.12
CA TYR A 163 -34.76 32.51 29.20
C TYR A 163 -36.16 33.08 29.47
N ARG A 164 -37.19 32.26 29.21
CA ARG A 164 -38.52 32.50 29.75
C ARG A 164 -38.48 32.02 31.20
N ASN A 165 -38.39 32.97 32.12
CA ASN A 165 -38.60 32.74 33.53
C ASN A 165 -39.97 32.08 33.75
N VAL A 166 -39.96 30.92 34.40
CA VAL A 166 -41.17 30.33 34.99
C VAL A 166 -41.36 31.01 36.34
N PRO A 167 -42.49 31.69 36.61
CA PRO A 167 -42.75 32.22 37.94
C PRO A 167 -42.84 31.06 38.92
N VAL A 168 -42.12 31.18 40.02
CA VAL A 168 -42.24 30.30 41.18
C VAL A 168 -43.44 30.83 41.96
N ASP A 169 -44.52 30.03 42.02
CA ASP A 169 -45.64 30.31 42.92
C ASP A 169 -45.18 29.94 44.34
N GLU A 170 -45.04 30.96 45.18
CA GLU A 170 -44.68 30.87 46.60
C GLU A 170 -45.98 30.81 47.43
N ASP A 171 -46.68 29.68 47.39
CA ASP A 171 -47.83 29.42 48.27
C ASP A 171 -47.45 28.37 49.32
N ALA A 172 -46.95 28.87 50.46
CA ALA A 172 -46.89 28.21 51.75
C ALA A 172 -47.89 28.88 52.71
#